data_AF-A0A845K1L1-F1
#
_entry.id   AF-A0A845K1L1-F1
#
_cell.length_a   1.000
_cell.length_b   1.000
_cell.length_c   1.000
_cell.angle_alpha   90.00
_cell.angle_beta   90.00
_cell.angle_gamma   90.00
#
_symmetry.space_group_name_H-M   'P 1'
#
loop_
_entity.id
_entity.type
_entity.pdbx_description
1 polymer ?
#
loop_
_entity_poly.entity_id
_entity_poly.type
_entity_poly.pdbx_seq_one_letter_code
_entity_poly.pdbx_strand_id
1 'polypeptide(L)'
;MKSQNNNISSENSFYSVFFVLENGGGSVLHPDTNEKFYIKRVHARGALNGDKVKISLMNYRGLYLRARVIEVAERRSKILNAKLFNVGKHTYASLYPYQAKKIKLKGMNSNFDHLDLAVIEVIDWREGHKTAYAKLVKVISKDSHSISDYLYVTGRHGILDLKKQFENLKPSIDYEEILVKNIEGRVDLTRLETFTIDPVDAKDFDDAISITKNN
;
A
#
# COMPACT_ATOMS: atom_id res chain seq x y z
N MET A 1 6.26 -26.57 34.41
CA MET A 1 6.10 -25.92 33.09
C MET A 1 7.40 -25.23 32.74
N LYS A 2 8.22 -25.81 31.85
CA LYS A 2 9.52 -25.24 31.48
C LYS A 2 9.30 -24.11 30.46
N SER A 3 9.68 -22.89 30.84
CA SER A 3 9.78 -21.74 29.94
C SER A 3 10.90 -21.99 28.93
N GLN A 4 10.54 -22.20 27.67
CA GLN A 4 11.51 -22.15 26.57
C GLN A 4 11.79 -20.68 26.22
N ASN A 5 12.85 -20.15 26.82
CA ASN A 5 13.53 -18.97 26.29
C ASN A 5 14.29 -19.37 25.04
N ASN A 6 13.69 -19.17 23.87
CA ASN A 6 14.40 -19.26 22.61
C ASN A 6 15.23 -17.99 22.43
N ASN A 7 16.53 -18.10 22.72
CA ASN A 7 17.56 -17.16 22.30
C ASN A 7 17.50 -17.03 20.76
N ILE A 8 16.96 -15.91 20.29
CA ILE A 8 17.03 -15.53 18.88
C ILE A 8 18.39 -14.86 18.70
N SER A 9 19.35 -15.56 18.09
CA SER A 9 20.63 -14.97 17.69
C SER A 9 20.40 -13.80 16.72
N SER A 10 21.15 -12.72 16.91
CA SER A 10 21.04 -11.46 16.15
C SER A 10 21.28 -11.60 14.64
N GLU A 11 21.86 -12.70 14.17
CA GLU A 11 22.15 -12.96 12.76
C GLU A 11 20.94 -13.43 11.93
N ASN A 12 19.83 -13.84 12.57
CA ASN A 12 18.66 -14.41 11.89
C ASN A 12 17.44 -13.47 11.87
N SER A 13 17.66 -12.17 11.95
CA SER A 13 16.60 -11.16 11.90
C SER A 13 17.03 -9.89 11.18
N PHE A 14 16.11 -9.28 10.44
CA PHE A 14 16.32 -7.99 9.79
C PHE A 14 15.05 -7.14 9.81
N TYR A 15 15.19 -5.85 9.53
CA TYR A 15 14.06 -4.95 9.32
C TYR A 15 13.73 -4.84 7.84
N SER A 16 12.45 -4.84 7.50
CA SER A 16 11.97 -4.65 6.12
C SER A 16 10.54 -4.11 6.11
N VAL A 17 10.05 -3.74 4.94
CA VAL A 17 8.68 -3.27 4.72
C VAL A 17 7.77 -4.46 4.46
N PHE A 18 6.69 -4.57 5.23
CA PHE A 18 5.71 -5.64 5.10
C PHE A 18 4.73 -5.35 3.96
N PHE A 19 4.67 -6.24 2.98
CA PHE A 19 3.69 -6.19 1.90
C PHE A 19 2.62 -7.23 2.13
N VAL A 20 1.35 -6.83 2.12
CA VAL A 20 0.24 -7.78 2.32
C VAL A 20 -0.03 -8.57 1.04
N LEU A 21 -0.36 -9.85 1.19
CA LEU A 21 -0.80 -10.72 0.11
C LEU A 21 -2.31 -10.99 0.22
N GLU A 22 -2.93 -11.46 -0.85
CA GLU A 22 -4.39 -11.69 -0.93
C GLU A 22 -4.92 -12.67 0.12
N ASN A 23 -4.12 -13.65 0.51
CA ASN A 23 -4.47 -14.64 1.55
C ASN A 23 -4.38 -14.08 2.99
N GLY A 24 -4.13 -12.78 3.14
CA GLY A 24 -3.95 -12.10 4.43
C GLY A 24 -2.60 -12.36 5.11
N GLY A 25 -1.74 -13.17 4.49
CA GLY A 25 -0.32 -13.23 4.79
C GLY A 25 0.41 -12.01 4.23
N GLY A 26 1.72 -12.11 4.17
CA GLY A 26 2.54 -11.05 3.59
C GLY A 26 3.87 -11.56 3.04
N SER A 27 4.63 -10.63 2.49
CA SER A 27 6.01 -10.82 2.12
C SER A 27 6.86 -9.64 2.53
N VAL A 28 8.15 -9.88 2.71
CA VAL A 28 9.18 -8.86 2.87
C VAL A 28 10.32 -9.16 1.92
N LEU A 29 11.08 -8.14 1.54
CA LEU A 29 12.32 -8.29 0.79
C LEU A 29 13.51 -8.12 1.74
N HIS A 30 14.54 -8.95 1.60
CA HIS A 30 15.80 -8.70 2.29
C HIS A 30 16.39 -7.37 1.78
N PRO A 31 16.82 -6.47 2.67
CA PRO A 31 17.32 -5.14 2.24
C PRO A 31 18.53 -5.23 1.32
N ASP A 32 19.42 -6.19 1.55
CA ASP A 32 20.68 -6.29 0.79
C ASP A 32 20.60 -7.20 -0.44
N THR A 33 19.81 -8.28 -0.40
CA THR A 33 19.80 -9.33 -1.44
C THR A 33 18.55 -9.30 -2.31
N ASN A 34 17.53 -8.50 -1.94
CA ASN A 34 16.19 -8.52 -2.54
C ASN A 34 15.49 -9.90 -2.53
N GLU A 35 16.00 -10.86 -1.76
CA GLU A 35 15.32 -12.14 -1.60
C GLU A 35 13.96 -11.97 -0.92
N LYS A 36 12.95 -12.66 -1.46
CA LYS A 36 11.57 -12.55 -0.98
C LYS A 36 11.27 -13.61 0.08
N PHE A 37 10.87 -13.16 1.26
CA PHE A 37 10.44 -14.01 2.37
C PHE A 37 8.93 -13.95 2.53
N TYR A 38 8.30 -15.12 2.65
CA TYR A 38 6.86 -15.24 2.84
C TYR A 38 6.50 -15.38 4.32
N ILE A 39 5.46 -14.66 4.72
CA ILE A 39 4.96 -14.61 6.09
C ILE A 39 3.51 -15.08 6.07
N LYS A 40 3.22 -16.18 6.77
CA LYS A 40 1.83 -16.63 6.95
C LYS A 40 1.04 -15.58 7.73
N ARG A 41 -0.26 -15.46 7.47
CA ARG A 41 -1.17 -14.54 8.19
C ARG A 41 -1.03 -14.64 9.72
N VAL A 42 -0.95 -15.84 10.25
CA VAL A 42 -0.77 -16.11 11.70
C VAL A 42 0.58 -15.63 12.24
N HIS A 43 1.58 -15.46 11.38
CA HIS A 43 2.93 -14.98 11.71
C HIS A 43 3.12 -13.49 11.39
N ALA A 44 2.10 -12.79 10.89
CA ALA A 44 2.21 -11.37 10.54
C ALA A 44 2.17 -10.45 11.78
N ARG A 45 1.85 -10.96 12.97
CA ARG A 45 1.74 -10.18 14.22
C ARG A 45 0.85 -8.92 14.10
N GLY A 46 -0.11 -8.94 13.19
CA GLY A 46 -0.96 -7.79 12.92
C GLY A 46 -0.27 -6.63 12.21
N ALA A 47 0.84 -6.88 11.52
CA ALA A 47 1.42 -5.96 10.56
C ALA A 47 0.42 -5.66 9.44
N LEU A 48 0.42 -4.40 9.02
CA LEU A 48 -0.35 -3.89 7.89
C LEU A 48 0.57 -3.62 6.70
N ASN A 49 -0.05 -3.44 5.53
CA ASN A 49 0.69 -3.11 4.31
C ASN A 49 1.49 -1.80 4.49
N GLY A 50 2.80 -1.88 4.24
CA GLY A 50 3.75 -0.78 4.36
C GLY A 50 4.31 -0.57 5.76
N ASP A 51 3.92 -1.37 6.76
CA ASP A 51 4.54 -1.29 8.09
C ASP A 51 6.02 -1.70 8.01
N LYS A 52 6.88 -1.00 8.76
CA LYS A 52 8.26 -1.42 9.00
C LYS A 52 8.25 -2.48 10.09
N VAL A 53 8.71 -3.68 9.76
CA VAL A 53 8.66 -4.84 10.64
C VAL A 53 10.06 -5.39 10.88
N LYS A 54 10.29 -5.90 12.08
CA LYS A 54 11.41 -6.81 12.34
C LYS A 54 10.93 -8.23 12.11
N ILE A 55 11.65 -8.98 11.30
CA ILE A 55 11.32 -10.37 11.00
C ILE A 55 12.38 -11.30 11.57
N SER A 56 11.98 -12.54 11.88
CA SER A 56 12.88 -13.63 12.22
C SER A 56 12.72 -14.73 11.19
N LEU A 57 13.84 -15.23 10.67
CA LEU A 57 13.87 -16.33 9.72
C LEU A 57 13.35 -17.61 10.37
N MET A 58 12.62 -18.41 9.59
CA MET A 58 12.14 -19.71 10.01
C MET A 58 12.92 -20.80 9.29
N ASN A 59 13.48 -21.75 10.05
CA ASN A 59 14.06 -22.95 9.47
C ASN A 59 12.96 -23.75 8.75
N TYR A 60 12.90 -23.64 7.43
CA TYR A 60 11.88 -24.29 6.61
C TYR A 60 12.51 -24.88 5.36
N ARG A 61 12.40 -26.21 5.23
CA ARG A 61 12.81 -26.96 4.02
C ARG A 61 11.63 -27.06 3.06
N GLY A 62 11.32 -25.96 2.39
CA GLY A 62 10.34 -25.96 1.32
C GLY A 62 10.70 -24.97 0.23
N LEU A 63 9.88 -24.92 -0.81
CA LEU A 63 10.12 -24.13 -2.03
C LEU A 63 10.29 -22.61 -1.79
N TYR A 64 9.81 -22.11 -0.65
CA TYR A 64 9.79 -20.67 -0.36
C TYR A 64 10.44 -20.37 0.98
N LEU A 65 11.29 -19.34 1.01
CA LEU A 65 11.84 -18.76 2.22
C LEU A 65 10.70 -18.26 3.12
N ARG A 66 10.75 -18.61 4.40
CA ARG A 66 9.71 -18.25 5.38
C ARG A 66 10.27 -17.42 6.51
N ALA A 67 9.46 -16.47 6.94
CA ALA A 67 9.74 -15.64 8.09
C ALA A 67 8.49 -15.45 8.96
N ARG A 68 8.70 -14.90 10.14
CA ARG A 68 7.65 -14.39 11.02
C ARG A 68 7.96 -12.98 11.47
N VAL A 69 6.94 -12.15 11.62
CA VAL A 69 7.08 -10.83 12.23
C VAL A 69 7.28 -11.02 13.73
N ILE A 70 8.38 -10.50 14.25
CA ILE A 70 8.65 -10.48 15.68
C ILE A 70 8.27 -9.14 16.31
N GLU A 71 8.26 -8.06 15.53
CA GLU A 71 7.95 -6.71 15.97
C GLU A 71 7.42 -5.88 14.81
N VAL A 72 6.41 -5.03 15.07
CA VAL A 72 6.06 -3.94 14.16
C VAL A 72 6.74 -2.68 14.70
N ALA A 73 7.85 -2.31 14.08
CA ALA A 73 8.72 -1.24 14.57
C ALA A 73 8.14 0.15 14.26
N GLU A 74 7.51 0.28 13.09
CA GLU A 74 6.88 1.53 12.66
C GLU A 74 5.61 1.22 11.88
N ARG A 75 4.52 1.91 12.24
CA ARG A 75 3.25 1.81 11.51
C ARG A 75 3.26 2.83 10.39
N ARG A 76 2.87 2.42 9.18
CA ARG A 76 2.76 3.34 8.03
C ARG A 76 1.82 4.52 8.34
N SER A 77 0.70 4.23 9.01
CA SER A 77 -0.29 5.23 9.39
C SER A 77 -1.15 4.75 10.56
N LYS A 78 -1.63 5.71 11.36
CA LYS A 78 -2.71 5.49 12.33
C LYS A 78 -4.09 5.83 11.77
N ILE A 79 -4.14 6.61 10.69
CA ILE A 79 -5.36 7.05 10.00
C ILE A 79 -5.54 6.16 8.77
N LEU A 80 -6.64 5.42 8.71
CA LEU A 80 -6.85 4.35 7.73
C LEU A 80 -8.23 4.46 7.10
N ASN A 81 -8.32 4.19 5.80
CA ASN A 81 -9.59 3.97 5.12
C ASN A 81 -10.05 2.53 5.37
N ALA A 82 -11.32 2.36 5.74
CA ALA A 82 -11.89 1.06 6.06
C ALA A 82 -13.37 0.97 5.70
N LYS A 83 -13.81 -0.21 5.26
CA LYS A 83 -15.24 -0.55 5.14
C LYS A 83 -15.76 -0.96 6.52
N LEU A 84 -16.88 -0.38 6.95
CA LEU A 84 -17.45 -0.62 8.28
C LEU A 84 -18.50 -1.73 8.27
N PHE A 85 -18.53 -2.57 9.31
CA PHE A 85 -19.55 -3.61 9.43
C PHE A 85 -19.81 -3.99 10.89
N ASN A 86 -21.03 -4.47 11.16
CA ASN A 86 -21.44 -4.92 12.49
C ASN A 86 -21.32 -6.44 12.62
N VAL A 87 -20.83 -6.90 13.77
CA VAL A 87 -20.87 -8.31 14.20
C VAL A 87 -21.46 -8.34 15.60
N GLY A 88 -22.74 -8.73 15.69
CA GLY A 88 -23.52 -8.58 16.93
C GLY A 88 -23.59 -7.11 17.34
N LYS A 89 -23.31 -6.83 18.62
CA LYS A 89 -23.33 -5.46 19.19
C LYS A 89 -22.04 -4.67 18.97
N HIS A 90 -21.18 -5.10 18.05
CA HIS A 90 -19.84 -4.55 17.88
C HIS A 90 -19.60 -4.15 16.43
N THR A 91 -19.08 -2.94 16.24
CA THR A 91 -18.65 -2.45 14.94
C THR A 91 -17.17 -2.74 14.72
N TYR A 92 -16.85 -3.20 13.52
CA TYR A 92 -15.50 -3.50 13.06
C TYR A 92 -15.19 -2.73 11.78
N ALA A 93 -13.90 -2.55 11.53
CA ALA A 93 -13.37 -1.89 10.36
C ALA A 93 -12.51 -2.88 9.56
N SER A 94 -12.82 -3.03 8.27
CA SER A 94 -12.09 -3.85 7.32
C SER A 94 -11.18 -2.98 6.45
N LEU A 95 -9.88 -3.21 6.52
CA LEU A 95 -8.86 -2.58 5.68
C LEU A 95 -8.66 -3.36 4.37
N TYR A 96 -8.80 -4.68 4.43
CA TYR A 96 -8.72 -5.62 3.31
C TYR A 96 -9.20 -7.01 3.76
N PRO A 97 -9.59 -7.87 2.80
CA PRO A 97 -9.93 -9.26 3.10
C PRO A 97 -8.83 -9.94 3.92
N TYR A 98 -9.24 -10.75 4.91
CA TYR A 98 -8.33 -11.55 5.72
C TYR A 98 -7.24 -10.79 6.49
N GLN A 99 -7.44 -9.51 6.82
CA GLN A 99 -6.47 -8.77 7.64
C GLN A 99 -6.07 -9.53 8.92
N ALA A 100 -4.77 -9.49 9.23
CA ALA A 100 -4.19 -10.28 10.31
C ALA A 100 -4.72 -9.87 11.70
N LYS A 101 -4.94 -8.56 11.92
CA LYS A 101 -5.48 -8.01 13.17
C LYS A 101 -6.83 -7.37 12.90
N LYS A 102 -7.87 -7.80 13.63
CA LYS A 102 -9.21 -7.19 13.54
C LYS A 102 -9.18 -5.81 14.19
N ILE A 103 -9.92 -4.85 13.65
CA ILE A 103 -10.02 -3.50 14.23
C ILE A 103 -11.45 -3.29 14.71
N LYS A 104 -11.64 -3.04 16.00
CA LYS A 104 -12.93 -2.79 16.63
C LYS A 104 -13.09 -1.30 16.91
N LEU A 105 -14.23 -0.72 16.50
CA LEU A 105 -14.53 0.68 16.79
C LEU A 105 -15.07 0.87 18.20
N LYS A 106 -14.69 1.99 18.82
CA LYS A 106 -15.10 2.43 20.15
C LYS A 106 -15.68 3.86 20.07
N GLY A 107 -16.67 4.15 20.91
CA GLY A 107 -17.25 5.50 21.04
C GLY A 107 -17.96 6.00 19.77
N MET A 108 -18.72 5.12 19.11
CA MET A 108 -19.31 5.43 17.81
C MET A 108 -20.60 6.25 17.99
N ASN A 109 -20.63 7.45 17.40
CA ASN A 109 -21.76 8.41 17.48
C ASN A 109 -22.39 8.68 16.11
N SER A 110 -22.16 7.82 15.11
CA SER A 110 -22.61 8.05 13.73
C SER A 110 -23.30 6.82 13.16
N ASN A 111 -24.38 7.04 12.42
CA ASN A 111 -25.03 6.00 11.64
C ASN A 111 -24.19 5.73 10.37
N PHE A 112 -24.02 4.45 10.06
CA PHE A 112 -23.37 3.97 8.84
C PHE A 112 -24.12 2.73 8.35
N ASP A 113 -24.16 2.53 7.04
CA ASP A 113 -24.73 1.34 6.44
C ASP A 113 -23.65 0.26 6.26
N HIS A 114 -24.06 -0.99 6.10
CA HIS A 114 -23.12 -2.09 5.91
C HIS A 114 -22.15 -1.79 4.76
N LEU A 115 -20.85 -1.89 5.04
CA LEU A 115 -19.75 -1.62 4.12
C LEU A 115 -19.59 -0.15 3.70
N ASP A 116 -20.19 0.81 4.39
CA ASP A 116 -19.85 2.22 4.19
C ASP A 116 -18.33 2.44 4.37
N LEU A 117 -17.74 3.21 3.46
CA LEU A 117 -16.33 3.57 3.53
C LEU A 117 -16.14 4.70 4.53
N ALA A 118 -15.19 4.53 5.45
CA ALA A 118 -14.88 5.52 6.47
C ALA A 118 -13.38 5.72 6.66
N VAL A 119 -13.02 6.89 7.18
CA VAL A 119 -11.71 7.12 7.80
C VAL A 119 -11.82 6.76 9.28
N ILE A 120 -10.88 5.94 9.75
CA ILE A 120 -10.74 5.57 11.16
C ILE A 120 -9.37 5.97 11.69
N GLU A 121 -9.26 6.18 12.99
CA GLU A 121 -7.99 6.42 13.67
C GLU A 121 -7.76 5.31 14.71
N VAL A 122 -6.68 4.56 14.56
CA VAL A 122 -6.29 3.52 15.52
C VAL A 122 -5.72 4.17 16.77
N ILE A 123 -6.43 4.01 17.89
CA ILE A 123 -6.09 4.59 19.19
C ILE A 123 -5.26 3.65 20.06
N ASP A 124 -5.40 2.33 19.86
CA ASP A 124 -4.65 1.33 20.60
C ASP A 124 -4.51 0.03 19.77
N TRP A 125 -3.27 -0.32 19.43
CA TRP A 125 -2.96 -1.53 18.66
C TRP A 125 -3.09 -2.83 19.46
N ARG A 126 -3.11 -2.72 20.79
CA ARG A 126 -3.21 -3.83 21.73
C ARG A 126 -2.24 -4.94 21.35
N GLU A 127 -0.94 -4.64 21.46
CA GLU A 127 0.11 -5.60 21.12
C GLU A 127 -0.08 -6.91 21.91
N GLY A 128 0.08 -8.05 21.23
CA GLY A 128 -0.26 -9.37 21.78
C GLY A 128 -1.74 -9.77 21.71
N HIS A 129 -2.67 -8.84 21.43
CA HIS A 129 -4.08 -9.16 21.25
C HIS A 129 -4.48 -9.34 19.77
N LYS A 130 -5.53 -10.14 19.54
CA LYS A 130 -6.13 -10.39 18.22
C LYS A 130 -6.85 -9.16 17.62
N THR A 131 -7.13 -8.14 18.44
CA THR A 131 -7.92 -6.97 18.04
C THR A 131 -7.23 -5.67 18.45
N ALA A 132 -7.21 -4.67 17.57
CA ALA A 132 -6.93 -3.27 17.89
C ALA A 132 -8.23 -2.50 18.16
N TYR A 133 -8.11 -1.34 18.81
CA TYR A 133 -9.17 -0.36 18.97
C TYR A 133 -8.91 0.87 18.11
N ALA A 134 -9.99 1.36 17.50
CA ALA A 134 -10.00 2.57 16.71
C ALA A 134 -11.25 3.40 17.04
N LYS A 135 -11.22 4.68 16.67
CA LYS A 135 -12.38 5.56 16.65
C LYS A 135 -12.73 5.92 15.20
N LEU A 136 -14.02 6.15 14.95
CA LEU A 136 -14.47 6.67 13.67
C LEU A 136 -14.06 8.14 13.56
N VAL A 137 -13.45 8.53 12.44
CA VAL A 137 -13.16 9.93 12.13
C VAL A 137 -14.30 10.51 11.31
N LYS A 138 -14.62 9.89 10.16
CA LYS A 138 -15.76 10.26 9.32
C LYS A 138 -16.15 9.14 8.36
N VAL A 139 -17.42 9.10 7.97
CA VAL A 139 -17.89 8.32 6.81
C VAL A 139 -17.60 9.12 5.54
N ILE A 140 -17.00 8.48 4.54
CA ILE A 140 -16.54 9.09 3.29
C ILE A 140 -17.57 8.86 2.17
N SER A 141 -18.09 7.65 2.06
CA SER A 141 -18.99 7.25 0.97
C SER A 141 -19.87 6.09 1.39
N LYS A 142 -21.07 6.06 0.81
CA LYS A 142 -21.92 4.86 0.80
C LYS A 142 -21.26 3.76 -0.03
N ASP A 143 -21.45 2.51 0.39
CA ASP A 143 -20.97 1.33 -0.34
C ASP A 143 -21.51 1.28 -1.78
N SER A 144 -22.76 1.71 -1.97
CA SER A 144 -23.45 1.72 -3.27
C SER A 144 -22.88 2.71 -4.29
N HIS A 145 -21.99 3.62 -3.89
CA HIS A 145 -21.41 4.60 -4.80
C HIS A 145 -20.11 4.08 -5.39
N SER A 146 -19.94 4.17 -6.71
CA SER A 146 -18.73 3.73 -7.43
C SER A 146 -17.44 4.39 -6.92
N ILE A 147 -17.53 5.63 -6.44
CA ILE A 147 -16.39 6.35 -5.84
C ILE A 147 -15.87 5.66 -4.57
N SER A 148 -16.70 4.88 -3.87
CA SER A 148 -16.31 4.16 -2.67
C SER A 148 -15.17 3.19 -2.95
N ASP A 149 -15.25 2.40 -4.02
CA ASP A 149 -14.25 1.38 -4.30
C ASP A 149 -12.95 2.02 -4.80
N TYR A 150 -13.07 3.07 -5.62
CA TYR A 150 -11.94 3.91 -6.01
C TYR A 150 -11.19 4.44 -4.78
N LEU A 151 -11.89 5.08 -3.84
CA LEU A 151 -11.28 5.66 -2.64
C LEU A 151 -10.73 4.60 -1.66
N TYR A 152 -11.35 3.42 -1.63
CA TYR A 152 -10.89 2.30 -0.82
C TYR A 152 -9.55 1.75 -1.34
N VAL A 153 -9.46 1.49 -2.66
CA VAL A 153 -8.23 0.98 -3.30
C VAL A 153 -7.12 2.04 -3.25
N THR A 154 -7.39 3.26 -3.73
CA THR A 154 -6.39 4.32 -3.77
C THR A 154 -5.89 4.71 -2.38
N GLY A 155 -6.77 4.74 -1.37
CA GLY A 155 -6.40 4.98 0.02
C GLY A 155 -5.53 3.87 0.60
N ARG A 156 -5.84 2.58 0.33
CA ARG A 156 -5.03 1.43 0.77
C ARG A 156 -3.60 1.51 0.24
N HIS A 157 -3.42 1.94 -1.00
CA HIS A 157 -2.11 2.04 -1.64
C HIS A 157 -1.42 3.39 -1.37
N GLY A 158 -2.11 4.38 -0.78
CA GLY A 158 -1.59 5.73 -0.54
C GLY A 158 -1.44 6.57 -1.81
N ILE A 159 -2.17 6.21 -2.86
CA ILE A 159 -2.17 6.93 -4.14
C ILE A 159 -2.84 8.31 -3.98
N LEU A 160 -3.81 8.42 -3.07
CA LEU A 160 -4.47 9.71 -2.78
C LEU A 160 -3.49 10.77 -2.26
N ASP A 161 -2.45 10.37 -1.55
CA ASP A 161 -1.45 11.30 -1.02
C ASP A 161 -0.50 11.79 -2.11
N LEU A 162 -0.25 10.99 -3.15
CA LEU A 162 0.54 11.40 -4.31
C LEU A 162 -0.11 12.58 -5.04
N LYS A 163 -1.44 12.52 -5.26
CA LYS A 163 -2.17 13.59 -5.95
C LYS A 163 -1.95 14.96 -5.29
N LYS A 164 -1.97 15.03 -3.96
CA LYS A 164 -1.71 16.27 -3.20
C LYS A 164 -0.28 16.79 -3.38
N GLN A 165 0.69 15.91 -3.57
CA GLN A 165 2.07 16.33 -3.85
C GLN A 165 2.17 16.99 -5.22
N PHE A 166 1.44 16.47 -6.22
CA PHE A 166 1.42 17.03 -7.57
C PHE A 166 0.56 18.30 -7.69
N GLU A 167 -0.54 18.42 -6.95
CA GLU A 167 -1.40 19.63 -6.95
C GLU A 167 -0.65 20.90 -6.49
N ASN A 168 0.44 20.75 -5.71
CA ASN A 168 1.28 21.86 -5.25
C ASN A 168 2.44 22.19 -6.20
N LEU A 169 2.67 21.40 -7.26
CA LEU A 169 3.64 21.73 -8.27
C LEU A 169 3.05 22.83 -9.16
N LYS A 170 3.66 24.02 -9.13
CA LYS A 170 3.24 25.13 -9.99
C LYS A 170 3.39 24.74 -11.47
N PRO A 171 2.43 25.06 -12.34
CA PRO A 171 2.59 24.95 -13.78
C PRO A 171 3.34 26.20 -14.26
N SER A 172 4.64 26.26 -14.04
CA SER A 172 5.52 27.23 -14.70
C SER A 172 6.62 26.45 -15.41
N ILE A 173 6.20 25.56 -16.31
CA ILE A 173 7.11 24.90 -17.24
C ILE A 173 7.07 25.74 -18.51
N ASP A 174 8.15 26.50 -18.74
CA ASP A 174 8.38 27.17 -20.00
C ASP A 174 9.01 26.17 -20.98
N TYR A 175 8.17 25.57 -21.81
CA TYR A 175 8.62 24.56 -22.77
C TYR A 175 9.54 25.14 -23.84
N GLU A 176 9.40 26.42 -24.21
CA GLU A 176 10.30 27.04 -25.20
C GLU A 176 11.70 27.21 -24.64
N GLU A 177 11.82 27.72 -23.41
CA GLU A 177 13.12 27.85 -22.75
C GLU A 177 13.80 26.48 -22.56
N ILE A 178 13.04 25.46 -22.19
CA ILE A 178 13.54 24.08 -22.06
C ILE A 178 14.00 23.56 -23.42
N LEU A 179 13.25 23.79 -24.50
CA LEU A 179 13.62 23.32 -25.84
C LEU A 179 14.93 23.94 -26.31
N VAL A 180 15.07 25.26 -26.16
CA VAL A 180 16.27 26.02 -26.55
C VAL A 180 17.50 25.52 -25.79
N LYS A 181 17.38 25.26 -24.48
CA LYS A 181 18.49 24.75 -23.65
C LYS A 181 18.86 23.29 -23.93
N ASN A 182 17.93 22.48 -24.43
CA ASN A 182 18.13 21.04 -24.63
C ASN A 182 18.40 20.65 -26.08
N ILE A 183 18.48 21.60 -27.01
CA ILE A 183 18.74 21.34 -28.43
C ILE A 183 20.18 20.87 -28.67
N GLU A 184 21.13 21.35 -27.86
CA GLU A 184 22.54 21.03 -28.04
C GLU A 184 22.78 19.52 -27.80
N GLY A 185 23.35 18.84 -28.81
CA GLY A 185 23.60 17.40 -28.77
C GLY A 185 22.42 16.51 -29.18
N ARG A 186 21.26 17.07 -29.56
CA ARG A 186 20.14 16.31 -30.14
C ARG A 186 20.23 16.26 -31.66
N VAL A 187 19.84 15.12 -32.24
CA VAL A 187 19.63 15.00 -33.69
C VAL A 187 18.28 15.61 -34.04
N ASP A 188 18.27 16.54 -35.00
CA ASP A 188 17.03 17.15 -35.51
C ASP A 188 16.31 16.18 -36.47
N LEU A 189 15.17 15.66 -36.03
CA LEU A 189 14.29 14.77 -36.79
C LEU A 189 12.94 15.42 -37.13
N THR A 190 12.80 16.74 -36.96
CA THR A 190 11.52 17.47 -37.14
C THR A 190 10.94 17.37 -38.55
N ARG A 191 11.74 16.95 -39.54
CA ARG A 191 11.33 16.76 -40.93
C ARG A 191 10.77 15.36 -41.24
N LEU A 192 10.90 14.40 -40.32
CA LEU A 192 10.34 13.07 -40.51
C LEU A 192 8.83 13.09 -40.28
N GLU A 193 8.09 12.51 -41.20
CA GLU A 193 6.66 12.26 -40.99
C GLU A 193 6.51 11.30 -39.80
N THR A 194 5.94 11.81 -38.72
CA THR A 194 5.92 11.17 -37.41
C THR A 194 4.53 11.27 -36.83
N PHE A 195 3.99 10.16 -36.35
CA PHE A 195 2.65 10.08 -35.78
C PHE A 195 2.61 9.14 -34.58
N THR A 196 1.55 9.24 -33.78
CA THR A 196 1.28 8.35 -32.64
C THR A 196 0.01 7.54 -32.91
N ILE A 197 -0.18 6.42 -32.20
CA ILE A 197 -1.37 5.56 -32.35
C ILE A 197 -1.90 5.24 -30.95
N ASP A 198 -2.88 6.02 -30.50
CA ASP A 198 -3.36 6.01 -29.13
C ASP A 198 -4.90 5.92 -29.05
N PRO A 199 -5.45 5.52 -27.89
CA PRO A 199 -6.87 5.71 -27.60
C PRO A 199 -7.31 7.18 -27.78
N VAL A 200 -8.57 7.38 -28.17
CA VAL A 200 -9.13 8.72 -28.41
C VAL A 200 -9.09 9.65 -27.19
N ASP A 201 -9.01 9.07 -25.99
CA ASP A 201 -8.97 9.76 -24.71
C ASP A 201 -7.58 9.77 -24.04
N ALA A 202 -6.53 9.33 -24.75
CA ALA A 202 -5.16 9.40 -24.28
C ALA A 202 -4.73 10.86 -24.03
N LYS A 203 -3.91 11.07 -22.98
CA LYS A 203 -3.42 12.41 -22.59
C LYS A 203 -1.90 12.47 -22.44
N ASP A 204 -1.25 11.33 -22.59
CA ASP A 204 0.15 11.03 -22.38
C ASP A 204 0.66 10.28 -23.62
N PHE A 205 1.10 11.06 -24.62
CA PHE A 205 1.66 10.53 -25.86
C PHE A 205 3.15 10.26 -25.66
N ASP A 206 3.48 9.07 -25.13
CA ASP A 206 4.84 8.72 -24.73
C ASP A 206 5.73 8.28 -25.90
N ASP A 207 5.14 7.76 -26.97
CA ASP A 207 5.84 7.23 -28.14
C ASP A 207 5.33 7.80 -29.46
N ALA A 208 6.21 7.77 -30.46
CA ALA A 208 5.91 8.21 -31.81
C ALA A 208 6.71 7.40 -32.83
N ILE A 209 6.14 7.21 -34.02
CA ILE A 209 6.69 6.35 -35.06
C ILE A 209 6.79 7.14 -36.36
N SER A 210 7.92 6.95 -37.05
CA SER A 210 8.13 7.38 -38.43
C SER A 210 8.47 6.16 -39.27
N ILE A 211 7.97 6.08 -40.50
CA ILE A 211 8.25 4.96 -41.42
C ILE A 211 8.85 5.53 -42.70
N THR A 212 10.03 5.05 -43.06
CA THR A 212 10.71 5.42 -44.31
C THR A 212 11.05 4.17 -45.12
N LYS A 213 10.74 4.18 -46.41
CA LYS A 213 11.17 3.13 -47.32
C LYS A 213 12.55 3.49 -47.87
N ASN A 214 13.55 2.65 -47.58
CA ASN A 214 14.86 2.77 -48.20
C ASN A 214 14.80 2.20 -49.63
N ASN A 215 15.50 2.84 -50.56
CA ASN A 215 15.69 2.34 -51.93
C ASN A 215 16.74 1.23 -51.96
#